data_AF-A0A7L4R1P7-F1
#
_entry.id   AF-A0A7L4R1P7-F1
#
_cell.length_a   1.000
_cell.length_b   1.000
_cell.length_c   1.000
_cell.angle_alpha   90.00
_cell.angle_beta   90.00
_cell.angle_gamma   90.00
#
_symmetry.space_group_name_H-M   'P 1'
#
loop_
_entity.id
_entity.type
_entity.pdbx_description
1 polymer ?
#
loop_
_entity_poly.entity_id
_entity_poly.type
_entity_poly.pdbx_seq_one_letter_code
_entity_poly.pdbx_strand_id
1 'polypeptide(L)'
;MLAVMPLFGSYIRDFTGILVLGAVGGVIFALLMDKGLSFPFKVYDNDKLTMINFGFLADVMVGGVAAVVVYALNPPGSQLTFVVIGIAAGIGGKAILTAFIRSRESEEEKQKKVLLAERYRAAVARHAGPVMSQGNMQLLNIELMEIDEQLLD
;
A
#
# COMPACT_ATOMS: atom_id res chain seq x y z
N MET A 1 35.16 -2.75 12.21
CA MET A 1 34.01 -3.48 12.77
C MET A 1 33.52 -2.68 13.97
N LEU A 2 32.40 -1.96 13.85
CA LEU A 2 31.76 -1.34 15.02
C LEU A 2 31.17 -2.49 15.84
N ALA A 3 31.76 -2.78 16.99
CA ALA A 3 31.16 -3.71 17.93
C ALA A 3 29.83 -3.12 18.38
N VAL A 4 28.73 -3.72 17.95
CA VAL A 4 27.37 -3.31 18.31
C VAL A 4 27.21 -3.57 19.80
N MET A 5 27.37 -2.55 20.64
CA MET A 5 27.14 -2.71 22.07
C MET A 5 25.64 -2.73 22.33
N PRO A 6 25.13 -3.65 23.17
CA PRO A 6 23.72 -3.65 23.55
C PRO A 6 23.41 -2.40 24.38
N LEU A 7 22.41 -1.62 23.97
CA LEU A 7 22.01 -0.36 24.60
C LEU A 7 21.38 -0.56 25.98
N PHE A 8 20.68 -1.68 26.17
CA PHE A 8 20.07 -2.06 27.45
C PHE A 8 20.75 -3.28 28.10
N GLY A 9 22.02 -3.49 27.76
CA GLY A 9 22.87 -4.54 28.35
C GLY A 9 22.62 -5.96 27.82
N SER A 10 21.55 -6.19 27.06
CA SER A 10 21.27 -7.47 26.40
C SER A 10 20.64 -7.28 25.03
N TYR A 11 21.17 -7.98 24.01
CA TYR A 11 20.62 -7.98 22.65
C TYR A 11 19.16 -8.43 22.59
N ILE A 12 18.73 -9.31 23.50
CA ILE A 12 17.34 -9.78 23.56
C ILE A 12 16.42 -8.63 24.01
N ARG A 13 16.87 -7.80 24.96
CA ARG A 13 16.10 -6.63 25.41
C ARG A 13 16.01 -5.57 24.33
N ASP A 14 17.10 -5.31 23.63
CA ASP A 14 17.09 -4.37 22.50
C ASP A 14 16.21 -4.88 21.37
N PHE A 15 16.27 -6.18 21.04
CA PHE A 15 15.44 -6.78 20.00
C PHE A 15 13.95 -6.73 20.32
N THR A 16 13.58 -7.11 21.55
CA THR A 16 12.18 -7.04 22.00
C THR A 16 11.69 -5.60 22.11
N GLY A 17 12.54 -4.69 22.60
CA GLY A 17 12.22 -3.26 22.70
C GLY A 17 11.97 -2.62 21.34
N ILE A 18 12.82 -2.90 20.34
CA ILE A 18 12.65 -2.32 19.01
C ILE A 18 11.42 -2.89 18.30
N LEU A 19 11.14 -4.18 18.50
CA LEU A 19 9.95 -4.82 17.97
C LEU A 19 8.68 -4.18 18.54
N VAL A 20 8.63 -3.92 19.85
CA VAL A 20 7.50 -3.25 20.50
C VAL A 20 7.36 -1.80 20.02
N LEU A 21 8.46 -1.06 19.87
CA LEU A 21 8.42 0.31 19.35
C LEU A 21 7.97 0.37 17.89
N GLY A 22 8.42 -0.57 17.06
CA GLY A 22 7.97 -0.71 15.68
C GLY A 22 6.50 -1.07 15.59
N ALA A 23 6.03 -1.98 16.45
CA ALA A 23 4.62 -2.31 16.60
C ALA A 23 3.78 -1.06 16.95
N VAL A 24 4.24 -0.25 17.92
CA VAL A 24 3.61 1.04 18.27
C VAL A 24 3.61 2.00 17.08
N GLY A 25 4.69 2.06 16.31
CA GLY A 25 4.73 2.84 15.05
C GLY A 25 3.67 2.38 14.04
N GLY A 26 3.48 1.07 13.88
CA GLY A 26 2.40 0.49 13.08
C GLY A 26 1.01 0.87 13.58
N VAL A 27 0.80 0.91 14.91
CA VAL A 27 -0.45 1.39 15.52
C VAL A 27 -0.72 2.85 15.19
N ILE A 28 0.29 3.69 15.36
CA ILE A 28 0.20 5.12 15.08
C ILE A 28 -0.17 5.33 13.61
N PHE A 29 0.46 4.60 12.69
CA PHE A 29 0.12 4.68 11.27
C PHE A 29 -1.34 4.30 11.00
N ALA A 30 -1.81 3.16 11.54
CA ALA A 30 -3.19 2.71 11.36
C ALA A 30 -4.21 3.74 11.87
N LEU A 31 -3.95 4.35 13.03
CA LEU A 31 -4.78 5.42 13.59
C LEU A 31 -4.80 6.68 12.70
N LEU A 32 -3.67 7.05 12.12
CA LEU A 32 -3.53 8.25 11.29
C LEU A 32 -4.14 8.08 9.89
N MET A 33 -3.91 6.94 9.24
CA MET A 33 -4.32 6.71 7.84
C MET A 33 -5.72 6.11 7.70
N ASP A 34 -6.05 5.10 8.52
CA ASP A 34 -7.29 4.35 8.37
C ASP A 34 -8.41 4.84 9.31
N LYS A 35 -8.17 5.96 10.02
CA LYS A 35 -9.12 6.60 10.95
C LYS A 35 -9.72 5.65 12.00
N GLY A 36 -9.01 4.57 12.36
CA GLY A 36 -9.49 3.61 13.36
C GLY A 36 -8.69 2.32 13.42
N LEU A 37 -9.04 1.48 14.40
CA LEU A 37 -8.51 0.13 14.56
C LEU A 37 -9.45 -0.86 13.87
N SER A 38 -9.08 -1.30 12.67
CA SER A 38 -9.80 -2.34 11.93
C SER A 38 -9.41 -3.71 12.49
N PHE A 39 -10.31 -4.29 13.31
CA PHE A 39 -10.15 -5.66 13.81
C PHE A 39 -10.29 -6.68 12.67
N PRO A 40 -9.68 -7.88 12.82
CA PRO A 40 -9.73 -8.87 11.77
C PRO A 40 -11.18 -9.31 11.51
N PHE A 41 -11.63 -9.15 10.27
CA PHE A 41 -12.96 -9.57 9.82
C PHE A 41 -12.86 -10.45 8.59
N LYS A 42 -13.79 -11.41 8.49
CA LYS A 42 -13.90 -12.26 7.31
C LYS A 42 -14.53 -11.45 6.18
N VAL A 43 -13.85 -11.36 5.05
CA VAL A 43 -14.31 -10.59 3.88
C VAL A 43 -15.13 -11.47 2.95
N TYR A 44 -14.75 -12.74 2.83
CA TYR A 44 -15.39 -13.68 1.93
C TYR A 44 -15.30 -15.08 2.51
N ASP A 45 -16.43 -15.78 2.53
CA ASP A 45 -16.51 -17.19 2.91
C ASP A 45 -17.22 -17.94 1.79
N ASN A 46 -16.47 -18.78 1.09
CA ASN A 46 -16.98 -19.70 0.08
C ASN A 46 -16.33 -21.05 0.36
N ASP A 47 -17.01 -22.17 0.11
CA ASP A 47 -16.66 -23.53 0.58
C ASP A 47 -15.23 -24.01 0.27
N LYS A 48 -14.46 -23.27 -0.53
CA LYS A 48 -13.07 -23.56 -0.91
C LYS A 48 -12.03 -22.52 -0.47
N LEU A 49 -12.43 -21.28 -0.14
CA LEU A 49 -11.51 -20.16 0.11
C LEU A 49 -12.12 -19.16 1.11
N THR A 50 -11.49 -19.04 2.29
CA THR A 50 -11.82 -18.01 3.28
C THR A 50 -10.79 -16.88 3.17
N MET A 51 -11.24 -15.67 2.84
CA MET A 51 -10.39 -14.47 2.86
C MET A 51 -10.57 -13.74 4.18
N ILE A 52 -9.48 -13.64 4.94
CA ILE A 52 -9.42 -12.93 6.22
C ILE A 52 -8.67 -11.62 6.01
N ASN A 53 -9.30 -10.50 6.33
CA ASN A 53 -8.60 -9.24 6.43
C ASN A 53 -8.08 -9.09 7.85
N PHE A 54 -6.76 -9.05 8.02
CA PHE A 54 -6.12 -8.92 9.33
C PHE A 54 -6.09 -7.48 9.86
N GLY A 55 -6.41 -6.49 9.00
CA GLY A 55 -6.50 -5.08 9.33
C GLY A 55 -5.30 -4.59 10.16
N PHE A 56 -5.61 -3.96 11.28
CA PHE A 56 -4.65 -3.42 12.24
C PHE A 56 -3.55 -4.41 12.68
N LEU A 57 -3.87 -5.70 12.82
CA LEU A 57 -2.88 -6.67 13.28
C LEU A 57 -1.74 -6.85 12.26
N ALA A 58 -2.06 -6.75 10.97
CA ALA A 58 -1.04 -6.75 9.93
C ALA A 58 -0.16 -5.49 10.01
N ASP A 59 -0.74 -4.34 10.35
CA ASP A 59 0.00 -3.07 10.46
C ASP A 59 1.02 -3.10 11.60
N VAL A 60 0.62 -3.67 12.74
CA VAL A 60 1.50 -3.91 13.89
C VAL A 60 2.66 -4.83 13.52
N MET A 61 2.37 -5.94 12.83
CA MET A 61 3.40 -6.89 12.41
C MET A 61 4.39 -6.28 11.42
N VAL A 62 3.88 -5.57 10.40
CA VAL A 62 4.73 -4.90 9.40
C VAL A 62 5.59 -3.82 10.07
N GLY A 63 5.01 -3.01 10.96
CA GLY A 63 5.76 -1.99 11.69
C GLY A 63 6.85 -2.59 12.59
N GLY A 64 6.55 -3.67 13.31
CA GLY A 64 7.51 -4.38 14.15
C GLY A 64 8.67 -4.97 13.35
N VAL A 65 8.38 -5.67 12.25
CA VAL A 65 9.40 -6.25 11.38
C VAL A 65 10.26 -5.16 10.72
N ALA A 66 9.63 -4.08 10.24
CA ALA A 66 10.36 -2.96 9.65
C ALA A 66 11.36 -2.34 10.63
N ALA A 67 10.95 -2.11 11.89
CA ALA A 67 11.82 -1.56 12.91
C ALA A 67 12.98 -2.50 13.27
N VAL A 68 12.72 -3.81 13.34
CA VAL A 68 13.78 -4.82 13.56
C VAL A 68 14.79 -4.83 12.41
N VAL A 69 14.32 -4.77 11.16
CA VAL A 69 15.20 -4.73 9.98
C VAL A 69 16.06 -3.48 9.98
N VAL A 70 15.47 -2.31 10.27
CA VAL A 70 16.23 -1.05 10.35
C VAL A 70 17.26 -1.09 11.49
N TYR A 71 16.90 -1.62 12.65
CA TYR A 71 17.84 -1.81 13.77
C TYR A 71 18.99 -2.77 13.42
N ALA A 72 18.71 -3.87 12.71
CA ALA A 72 19.74 -4.81 12.28
C ALA A 72 20.71 -4.20 11.25
N LEU A 73 20.21 -3.32 10.37
CA LEU A 73 21.02 -2.64 9.37
C LEU A 73 21.83 -1.47 9.94
N ASN A 74 21.25 -0.71 10.87
CA ASN A 74 21.89 0.44 11.48
C ASN A 74 21.60 0.50 12.99
N PRO A 75 22.43 -0.15 13.82
CA PRO A 75 22.24 -0.17 15.25
C PRO A 75 22.42 1.24 15.85
N PRO A 76 21.43 1.74 16.62
CA PRO A 76 21.50 3.05 17.23
C PRO A 76 22.60 3.14 18.29
N GLY A 77 23.28 4.28 18.34
CA GLY A 77 24.33 4.56 19.34
C GLY A 77 23.80 5.14 20.66
N SER A 78 22.52 5.49 20.74
CA SER A 78 21.92 6.04 21.96
C SER A 78 20.49 5.55 22.18
N GLN A 79 20.03 5.55 23.43
CA GLN A 79 18.67 5.12 23.78
C GLN A 79 17.60 6.00 23.11
N LEU A 80 17.87 7.30 22.96
CA LEU A 80 16.94 8.22 22.29
C LEU A 80 16.85 7.93 20.78
N THR A 81 17.98 7.68 20.11
CA THR A 81 17.98 7.30 18.70
C THR A 81 17.30 5.95 18.48
N PHE A 82 17.42 5.01 19.42
CA PHE A 82 16.71 3.74 19.39
C PHE A 82 15.19 3.91 19.39
N VAL A 83 14.65 4.77 20.28
CA VAL A 83 13.20 5.04 20.33
C VAL A 83 12.72 5.70 19.04
N VAL A 84 13.42 6.75 18.59
CA VAL A 84 13.03 7.50 17.39
C VAL A 84 13.08 6.62 16.16
N ILE A 85 14.15 5.84 15.97
CA ILE A 85 14.30 4.92 14.83
C ILE A 85 13.22 3.84 14.87
N GLY A 86 12.94 3.25 16.04
CA GLY A 86 11.90 2.22 16.17
C GLY A 86 10.53 2.71 15.72
N ILE A 87 10.11 3.88 16.21
CA ILE A 87 8.81 4.48 15.86
C ILE A 87 8.79 4.93 14.39
N ALA A 88 9.81 5.65 13.94
CA ALA A 88 9.89 6.17 12.58
C ALA A 88 9.94 5.04 11.53
N ALA A 89 10.71 3.97 11.80
CA ALA A 89 10.76 2.79 10.96
C ALA A 89 9.43 2.04 10.93
N GLY A 90 8.73 1.95 12.07
CA GLY A 90 7.40 1.35 12.14
C GLY A 90 6.38 2.10 11.29
N ILE A 91 6.31 3.43 11.41
CA ILE A 91 5.42 4.29 10.62
C ILE A 91 5.82 4.24 9.13
N GLY A 92 7.10 4.44 8.83
CA GLY A 92 7.61 4.51 7.45
C GLY A 92 7.50 3.18 6.70
N GLY A 93 7.80 2.06 7.35
CA GLY A 93 7.72 0.74 6.75
C GLY A 93 6.30 0.39 6.28
N LYS A 94 5.30 0.68 7.11
CA LYS A 94 3.90 0.51 6.71
C LYS A 94 3.48 1.51 5.63
N ALA A 95 3.89 2.78 5.74
CA ALA A 95 3.58 3.80 4.74
C ALA A 95 4.06 3.41 3.33
N ILE A 96 5.29 2.93 3.22
CA ILE A 96 5.88 2.47 1.95
C ILE A 96 5.10 1.27 1.39
N LEU A 97 4.78 0.28 2.24
CA LEU A 97 4.03 -0.90 1.80
C LEU A 97 2.63 -0.53 1.30
N THR A 98 1.93 0.35 2.02
CA THR A 98 0.60 0.84 1.60
C THR A 98 0.67 1.60 0.29
N ALA A 99 1.66 2.48 0.13
CA ALA A 99 1.87 3.22 -1.11
C ALA A 99 2.17 2.27 -2.29
N PHE A 100 2.99 1.25 -2.07
CA PHE A 100 3.31 0.24 -3.08
C PHE A 100 2.07 -0.56 -3.51
N ILE A 101 1.25 -1.03 -2.56
CA ILE A 101 0.01 -1.77 -2.86
C ILE A 101 -0.97 -0.89 -3.63
N ARG A 102 -1.22 0.34 -3.17
CA ARG A 102 -2.14 1.27 -3.84
C ARG A 102 -1.68 1.62 -5.26
N SER A 103 -0.37 1.76 -5.48
CA SER A 103 0.19 1.98 -6.82
C SER A 103 -0.12 0.82 -7.76
N ARG A 104 -0.04 -0.43 -7.29
CA ARG A 104 -0.34 -1.63 -8.07
C ARG A 104 -1.83 -1.76 -8.40
N GLU A 105 -2.70 -1.52 -7.42
CA GLU A 105 -4.14 -1.53 -7.64
C GLU A 105 -4.58 -0.47 -8.66
N SER A 106 -3.98 0.73 -8.58
CA SER A 106 -4.23 1.80 -9.55
C SER A 106 -3.78 1.42 -10.97
N GLU A 107 -2.62 0.78 -11.13
CA GLU A 107 -2.15 0.27 -12.42
C GLU A 107 -3.11 -0.75 -13.02
N GLU A 108 -3.61 -1.70 -12.22
CA GLU A 108 -4.55 -2.72 -12.67
C GLU A 108 -5.92 -2.15 -13.06
N GLU A 109 -6.44 -1.18 -12.29
CA GLU A 109 -7.69 -0.50 -12.64
C GLU A 109 -7.56 0.31 -13.92
N LYS A 110 -6.45 1.03 -14.09
CA LYS A 110 -6.14 1.75 -15.33
C LYS A 110 -6.08 0.79 -16.52
N GLN A 111 -5.40 -0.35 -16.38
CA GLN A 111 -5.32 -1.37 -17.44
C GLN A 111 -6.69 -1.97 -17.77
N LYS A 112 -7.53 -2.28 -16.76
CA LYS A 112 -8.89 -2.79 -16.98
C LYS A 112 -9.76 -1.78 -17.74
N LYS A 113 -9.67 -0.49 -17.42
CA LYS A 113 -10.40 0.58 -18.11
C LYS A 113 -9.95 0.73 -19.56
N VAL A 114 -8.64 0.70 -19.84
CA VAL A 114 -8.09 0.74 -21.21
C VAL A 114 -8.57 -0.45 -22.03
N LEU A 115 -8.52 -1.65 -21.46
CA LEU A 115 -8.90 -2.88 -22.16
C LEU A 115 -10.42 -2.95 -22.42
N LEU A 116 -11.24 -2.40 -21.51
CA LEU A 116 -12.67 -2.17 -21.75
C LEU A 116 -12.88 -1.17 -22.89
N ALA A 117 -12.20 -0.02 -22.87
CA ALA A 117 -12.31 0.98 -23.93
C ALA A 117 -11.90 0.43 -25.31
N GLU A 118 -10.85 -0.39 -25.39
CA GLU A 118 -10.46 -1.09 -26.62
C GLU A 118 -11.52 -2.10 -27.08
N ARG A 119 -12.12 -2.87 -26.16
CA ARG A 119 -13.20 -3.80 -26.50
C ARG A 119 -14.45 -3.07 -26.98
N TYR A 120 -14.78 -1.93 -26.39
CA TYR A 120 -15.85 -1.06 -26.88
C TYR A 120 -15.51 -0.50 -28.27
N ARG A 121 -14.30 0.00 -28.51
CA ARG A 121 -13.85 0.41 -29.86
C ARG A 121 -13.96 -0.73 -30.88
N ALA A 122 -13.53 -1.94 -30.53
CA ALA A 122 -13.60 -3.10 -31.41
C ALA A 122 -15.05 -3.56 -31.66
N ALA A 123 -15.92 -3.47 -30.67
CA ALA A 123 -17.34 -3.79 -30.82
C ALA A 123 -18.06 -2.74 -31.69
N VAL A 124 -17.79 -1.45 -31.46
CA VAL A 124 -18.33 -0.34 -32.25
C VAL A 124 -17.81 -0.41 -33.70
N ALA A 125 -16.53 -0.68 -33.92
CA ALA A 125 -15.97 -0.86 -35.27
C ALA A 125 -16.53 -2.10 -36.00
N ARG A 126 -16.94 -3.14 -35.26
CA ARG A 126 -17.59 -4.34 -35.83
C ARG A 126 -19.09 -4.16 -36.07
N HIS A 127 -19.76 -3.24 -35.37
CA HIS A 127 -21.20 -2.96 -35.54
C HIS A 127 -21.48 -1.71 -36.38
N ALA A 128 -20.51 -0.85 -36.60
CA ALA A 128 -20.59 0.25 -37.55
C ALA A 128 -20.30 -0.26 -38.97
N GLY A 129 -21.34 -0.76 -39.64
CA GLY A 129 -21.43 -0.63 -41.10
C GLY A 129 -21.37 0.86 -41.51
N PRO A 130 -21.34 1.17 -42.83
CA PRO A 130 -20.85 2.44 -43.41
C PRO A 130 -21.74 3.69 -43.18
N VAL A 131 -22.40 3.80 -42.02
CA VAL A 131 -23.34 4.85 -41.68
C VAL A 131 -23.07 5.37 -40.26
N MET A 132 -21.89 5.92 -40.01
CA MET A 132 -21.68 6.83 -38.89
C MET A 132 -21.39 8.21 -39.44
N SER A 133 -22.39 9.09 -39.31
CA SER A 133 -22.31 10.51 -39.58
C SER A 133 -21.12 11.10 -38.81
N GLN A 134 -20.32 11.93 -39.49
CA GLN A 134 -19.12 12.60 -38.96
C GLN A 134 -19.33 13.28 -37.59
N GLY A 135 -20.57 13.65 -37.24
CA GLY A 135 -20.91 14.23 -35.93
C GLY A 135 -20.72 13.27 -34.75
N ASN A 136 -21.03 11.97 -34.89
CA ASN A 136 -20.84 11.00 -33.81
C ASN A 136 -19.35 10.66 -33.59
N MET A 137 -18.53 10.75 -34.63
CA MET A 137 -17.07 10.59 -34.53
C MET A 137 -16.41 11.78 -33.83
N GLN A 138 -16.95 13.00 -33.97
CA GLN A 138 -16.46 14.19 -33.29
C GLN A 138 -16.80 14.17 -31.80
N LEU A 139 -18.04 13.77 -31.44
CA LEU A 139 -18.43 13.59 -30.03
C LEU A 139 -17.57 12.53 -29.33
N LEU A 140 -17.28 11.42 -30.02
CA LEU A 140 -16.38 10.39 -29.51
C LEU A 140 -14.96 10.93 -29.28
N ASN A 141 -14.46 11.79 -30.17
CA ASN A 141 -13.14 12.42 -30.03
C ASN A 141 -13.10 13.42 -28.87
N ILE A 142 -14.20 14.13 -28.60
CA ILE A 142 -14.30 15.09 -27.49
C ILE A 142 -14.34 14.35 -26.14
N GLU A 143 -15.15 13.29 -26.01
CA GLU A 143 -15.17 12.45 -24.79
C GLU A 143 -13.82 11.76 -24.56
N LEU A 144 -13.10 11.37 -25.61
CA LEU A 144 -11.76 10.79 -25.50
C LEU A 144 -10.71 11.82 -25.05
N MET A 145 -10.83 13.08 -25.48
CA MET A 145 -9.93 14.16 -25.05
C MET A 145 -10.14 14.50 -23.56
N GLU A 146 -11.39 14.46 -23.09
CA GLU A 146 -11.75 14.69 -21.69
C GLU A 146 -11.25 13.56 -20.76
N ILE A 147 -11.18 12.33 -21.26
CA ILE A 147 -10.58 11.20 -20.54
C ILE A 147 -9.04 11.31 -20.49
N ASP A 148 -8.39 11.79 -21.55
CA ASP A 148 -6.93 12.01 -21.58
C ASP A 148 -6.51 13.15 -20.64
N GLU A 149 -7.32 14.21 -20.54
CA GLU A 149 -7.06 15.35 -19.64
C GLU A 149 -7.21 14.95 -18.16
N GLN A 150 -8.18 14.09 -17.82
CA GLN A 150 -8.30 13.48 -16.48
C GLN A 150 -7.20 12.45 -16.13
N LEU A 151 -6.39 12.02 -17.11
CA LEU A 151 -5.26 11.10 -16.90
C LEU A 151 -3.93 11.83 -16.65
N LEU A 152 -3.88 13.15 -16.89
CA LEU A 152 -2.67 13.99 -16.79
C LEU A 152 -2.57 14.80 -15.48
N ASP A 153 -3.66 14.93 -14.72
CA ASP A 153 -3.69 15.44 -13.34
C ASP A 153 -3.60 14.31 -12.30
#